data_AF-A0A7J4TSR5-F1
#
_entry.id   AF-A0A7J4TSR5-F1
#
_cell.length_a   1.000
_cell.length_b   1.000
_cell.length_c   1.000
_cell.angle_alpha   90.00
_cell.angle_beta   90.00
_cell.angle_gamma   90.00
#
_symmetry.space_group_name_H-M   'P 1'
#
loop_
_entity.id
_entity.type
_entity.pdbx_description
1 polymer ?
#
loop_
_entity_poly.entity_id
_entity_poly.type
_entity_poly.pdbx_seq_one_letter_code
_entity_poly.pdbx_strand_id
1 'polypeptide(L)' 'MEYILTRHAQERLDKCGLTIDQVILTIKKGAKIKQTDGFIVVHTYIRVAYVIREERCIIKTVMIQD' A
#
# COMPACT_ATOMS: atom_id res chain seq x y z
N MET A 1 -7.00 -1.28 13.42
CA MET A 1 -6.35 -1.88 12.23
C MET A 1 -4.88 -1.47 12.23
N GLU A 2 -4.01 -2.44 12.42
CA GLU A 2 -2.55 -2.29 12.41
C GLU A 2 -2.02 -2.29 10.96
N TYR A 3 -1.05 -1.43 10.63
CA TYR A 3 -0.41 -1.41 9.30
C TYR A 3 0.99 -2.00 9.41
N ILE A 4 1.26 -3.03 8.62
CA ILE A 4 2.54 -3.75 8.63
C ILE A 4 3.18 -3.61 7.25
N LEU A 5 4.39 -3.05 7.20
CA LEU A 5 5.20 -3.03 5.99
C LEU A 5 6.01 -4.31 5.88
N THR A 6 5.95 -4.96 4.72
CA THR A 6 6.98 -5.94 4.37
C THR A 6 8.32 -5.24 4.13
N ARG A 7 9.44 -5.97 4.24
CA ARG A 7 10.77 -5.42 3.91
C ARG A 7 10.81 -4.82 2.50
N HIS A 8 10.22 -5.52 1.53
CA HIS A 8 10.14 -5.02 0.15
C HIS A 8 9.34 -3.73 0.04
N ALA A 9 8.21 -3.61 0.76
CA ALA A 9 7.42 -2.38 0.78
C ALA A 9 8.20 -1.21 1.40
N GLN A 10 8.96 -1.45 2.48
CA GLN A 10 9.81 -0.44 3.11
C GLN A 10 10.89 0.07 2.13
N GLU A 11 11.62 -0.85 1.48
CA GLU A 11 12.64 -0.50 0.48
C GLU A 11 12.06 0.33 -0.68
N ARG A 12 10.84 0.01 -1.12
CA ARG A 12 10.12 0.76 -2.15
C ARG A 12 9.70 2.14 -1.68
N LEU A 13 9.23 2.24 -0.43
CA LEU A 13 8.89 3.50 0.23
C LEU A 13 10.08 4.46 0.23
N ASP A 14 11.23 3.96 0.68
CA ASP A 14 12.48 4.72 0.77
C ASP A 14 12.96 5.15 -0.62
N LYS A 15 12.96 4.23 -1.60
CA LYS A 15 13.37 4.52 -2.99
C LYS A 15 12.47 5.57 -3.66
N CYS A 16 11.18 5.56 -3.36
CA CYS A 16 10.21 6.49 -3.93
C CYS A 16 10.09 7.81 -3.15
N GLY A 17 10.81 7.96 -2.03
CA GLY A 17 10.70 9.15 -1.17
C GLY A 17 9.30 9.34 -0.60
N LEU A 18 8.56 8.25 -0.38
CA LEU A 18 7.21 8.29 0.17
C LEU A 18 7.25 8.16 1.69
N THR A 19 6.15 8.52 2.36
CA THR A 19 5.96 8.25 3.79
C THR A 19 4.87 7.20 4.01
N ILE A 20 4.92 6.52 5.15
CA ILE A 20 3.87 5.57 5.54
C ILE A 20 2.50 6.25 5.62
N ASP A 21 2.44 7.52 6.02
CA ASP A 21 1.19 8.29 6.07
C ASP A 21 0.56 8.47 4.68
N GLN A 22 1.36 8.69 3.64
CA GLN A 22 0.88 8.76 2.25
C GLN A 22 0.33 7.41 1.79
N VAL A 23 0.96 6.30 2.18
CA VAL A 23 0.51 4.94 1.88
C VAL A 23 -0.82 4.65 2.59
N ILE A 24 -0.92 4.98 3.88
CA ILE A 24 -2.15 4.82 4.68
C ILE A 24 -3.28 5.68 4.09
N LEU A 25 -2.98 6.93 3.71
CA LEU A 25 -3.94 7.81 3.07
C LEU A 25 -4.45 7.22 1.75
N THR A 26 -3.54 6.66 0.96
CA THR A 26 -3.86 5.97 -0.31
C THR A 26 -4.79 4.78 -0.07
N ILE A 27 -4.53 3.95 0.94
CA ILE A 27 -5.41 2.82 1.31
C ILE A 27 -6.80 3.28 1.76
N LYS A 28 -6.88 4.41 2.47
CA LYS A 28 -8.14 4.95 2.97
C LYS A 28 -8.99 5.61 1.88
N LYS A 29 -8.37 6.38 0.97
CA LYS A 29 -9.07 7.23 0.00
C LYS A 29 -9.07 6.71 -1.43
N GLY A 30 -8.15 5.80 -1.76
CA GLY A 30 -7.97 5.35 -3.14
C GLY A 30 -9.04 4.39 -3.64
N ALA A 31 -9.14 4.29 -4.96
CA ALA A 31 -9.97 3.30 -5.63
C ALA A 31 -9.37 1.91 -5.44
N LYS A 32 -10.16 0.97 -4.90
CA LYS A 32 -9.71 -0.38 -4.55
C LYS A 32 -10.12 -1.39 -5.63
N ILE A 33 -9.16 -2.21 -6.03
CA ILE A 33 -9.32 -3.31 -6.98
C ILE A 33 -8.95 -4.59 -6.24
N LYS A 34 -9.87 -5.57 -6.22
CA LYS A 34 -9.62 -6.88 -5.60
C LYS A 34 -8.67 -7.70 -6.49
N GLN A 35 -7.71 -8.39 -5.87
CA GLN A 35 -6.85 -9.37 -6.52
C GLN A 35 -7.12 -10.77 -5.94
N THR A 36 -6.55 -11.81 -6.58
CA THR A 36 -6.59 -13.18 -6.06
C THR A 36 -6.07 -13.26 -4.62
N ASP A 37 -5.02 -12.50 -4.28
CA ASP A 37 -4.49 -12.41 -2.92
C ASP A 37 -4.30 -10.96 -2.45
N GLY A 38 -5.42 -10.32 -2.12
CA GLY A 38 -5.48 -9.00 -1.49
C GLY A 38 -6.12 -7.94 -2.37
N PHE A 39 -5.61 -6.73 -2.28
CA PHE A 39 -6.12 -5.54 -2.95
C PHE A 39 -4.98 -4.72 -3.53
N ILE A 40 -5.27 -4.09 -4.66
CA ILE A 40 -4.53 -2.94 -5.16
C ILE A 40 -5.38 -1.71 -4.93
N VAL A 41 -4.78 -0.65 -4.44
CA VAL A 41 -5.42 0.65 -4.29
C VAL A 41 -4.60 1.70 -4.99
N VAL A 42 -5.28 2.60 -5.69
CA VAL A 42 -4.67 3.74 -6.38
C VAL A 42 -5.28 5.03 -5.87
N HIS A 43 -4.44 5.97 -5.49
CA HIS A 43 -4.82 7.34 -5.14
C HIS A 43 -3.76 8.28 -5.69
N THR A 44 -4.19 9.26 -6.51
CA THR A 44 -3.31 10.12 -7.29
C THR A 44 -2.32 9.29 -8.12
N TYR A 45 -1.01 9.52 -7.94
CA TYR A 45 0.07 8.79 -8.58
C TYR A 45 0.56 7.61 -7.72
N ILE A 46 -0.01 7.37 -6.54
CA ILE A 46 0.44 6.32 -5.62
C ILE A 46 -0.42 5.07 -5.80
N ARG A 47 0.25 3.94 -6.03
CA ARG A 47 -0.34 2.61 -6.11
C ARG A 47 0.22 1.71 -5.02
N VAL A 48 -0.66 1.09 -4.24
CA VAL A 48 -0.30 0.24 -3.10
C VAL A 48 -0.93 -1.13 -3.29
N ALA A 49 -0.15 -2.19 -3.14
CA ALA A 49 -0.66 -3.56 -3.04
C ALA A 49 -0.60 -4.01 -1.58
N TYR A 50 -1.71 -4.49 -1.04
CA TYR A 50 -1.82 -4.91 0.36
C TYR A 50 -2.80 -6.08 0.51
N VAL A 51 -2.72 -6.76 1.64
CA VAL A 51 -3.68 -7.80 2.03
C VAL A 51 -4.16 -7.55 3.45
N ILE A 52 -5.44 -7.82 3.70
CA ILE A 52 -6.01 -7.77 5.05
C ILE A 52 -6.04 -9.19 5.60
N ARG A 53 -5.49 -9.39 6.79
CA ARG A 53 -5.50 -10.64 7.56
C ARG A 53 -5.87 -10.29 8.99
N GLU A 54 -7.00 -10.82 9.47
CA GLU A 54 -7.54 -10.46 10.80
C GLU A 54 -7.65 -8.93 10.94
N GLU A 55 -6.93 -8.33 11.88
CA GLU A 55 -6.92 -6.89 12.14
C GLU A 55 -5.70 -6.15 11.55
N ARG A 56 -4.93 -6.84 10.70
CA ARG A 56 -3.68 -6.35 10.12
C ARG A 56 -3.84 -6.07 8.62
N CYS A 57 -3.39 -4.89 8.23
CA CYS A 57 -3.20 -4.49 6.84
C CYS A 57 -1.73 -4.66 6.48
N ILE A 58 -1.41 -5.74 5.77
CA ILE A 58 -0.04 -6.08 5.36
C ILE A 58 0.23 -5.47 3.99
N ILE A 59 1.09 -4.46 3.95
CA ILE A 59 1.48 -3.73 2.74
C ILE A 59 2.64 -4.48 2.07
N LYS A 60 2.35 -5.02 0.89
CA LYS A 60 3.27 -5.86 0.12
C LYS A 60 4.21 -5.05 -0.76
N THR A 61 3.71 -4.00 -1.42
CA THR A 61 4.54 -3.11 -2.24
C THR A 61 3.89 -1.75 -2.47
N VAL A 62 4.72 -0.76 -2.81
CA VAL A 62 4.33 0.61 -3.13
C VAL A 62 4.98 1.00 -4.46
N MET A 63 4.22 1.67 -5.30
CA MET A 63 4.63 2.12 -6.63
C MET A 63 4.11 3.54 -6.87
N ILE A 64 4.87 4.30 -7.65
CA ILE A 64 4.41 5.54 -8.27
C ILE A 64 4.02 5.16 -9.71
N GLN A 65 2.82 5.54 -10.15
CA GLN A 65 2.43 5.50 -11.55
C GLN A 65 2.88 6.78 -12.23
N ASP A 66 3.66 6.63 -13.31
CA ASP A 66 3.93 7.68 -14.29
C ASP A 66 2.70 7.97 -15.15
#